data_AF-A0A6G2RSG4-F1
#
_entry.id   AF-A0A6G2RSG4-F1
#
_cell.length_a   1.000
_cell.length_b   1.000
_cell.length_c   1.000
_cell.angle_alpha   90.00
_cell.angle_beta   90.00
_cell.angle_gamma   90.00
#
_symmetry.space_group_name_H-M   'P 1'
#
loop_
_entity.id
_entity.type
_entity.pdbx_description
1 polymer ?
#
loop_
_entity_poly.entity_id
_entity_poly.type
_entity_poly.pdbx_seq_one_letter_code
_entity_poly.pdbx_strand_id
1 'polypeptide(L)'
;MGVVLPGWADEILDIIGVSWPNVDEDDYRAMADSLRGFADDIEHGANQAHQVIESLVGTAGGSLGVAALNAHWGKVNGKHLKGLAECGRMAGTAMDAVAALVEGAKIAAIAQLAILAAEVIAAQAAAPFTFGLSEVGALAGTQATRIAVKKIIKEVCEQVVEQVVSMALSPIEEALGAMVGDLVVQVGANALGMQKGIDVGHAAQAGKEAGKSAASSMQLLSAGGEGGGGGGSGSFTFDPDAHDSVVTGLQSAGGTFRSGAGGKLGRARSHHGRTRGKDAIANAAAPMIDKTLEGLENGVKRTADHLDDKMVNGVKKMKLNHRENDDGIAADLKNIGKNSHGNAPMYNVGDKGKVTRLTTEGHKDLTAEDRKRLTPIGLLSDDHVPRREAGKYPLPPAEERKRKPSQQVAFGSTDLSQATQLARHANTGAGSKQGDYGRVSKGKFSSRNYAAARYGERGADDEFILVGRSKWPGMHSERQVGIPFLDSGKSHGMSELYTEREPCTTGPGTRDCSAWMSHHLPDDVKVSHTVEYGDTAESKKKGNDEMEKYLNGINRRKK
;
A
#
# COMPACT_ATOMS: atom_id res chain seq x y z
N MET A 1 -46.61 -5.42 -17.22
CA MET A 1 -47.68 -6.14 -17.93
C MET A 1 -47.32 -6.04 -19.40
N GLY A 2 -46.67 -7.08 -19.93
CA GLY A 2 -46.27 -7.17 -21.32
C GLY A 2 -47.45 -7.04 -22.29
N VAL A 3 -47.18 -6.60 -23.51
CA VAL A 3 -48.20 -6.42 -24.55
C VAL A 3 -48.57 -7.80 -25.11
N VAL A 4 -49.83 -8.19 -24.88
CA VAL A 4 -50.41 -9.46 -25.33
C VAL A 4 -51.18 -9.25 -26.63
N LEU A 5 -51.07 -10.23 -27.54
CA LEU A 5 -51.80 -10.23 -28.79
C LEU A 5 -53.33 -10.29 -28.54
N PRO A 6 -54.12 -9.34 -29.05
CA PRO A 6 -55.58 -9.44 -29.04
C PRO A 6 -56.03 -10.63 -29.90
N GLY A 7 -57.03 -11.39 -29.46
CA GLY A 7 -57.48 -12.61 -30.17
C GLY A 7 -57.90 -12.39 -31.64
N TRP A 8 -58.33 -11.18 -32.01
CA TRP A 8 -58.68 -10.83 -33.38
C TRP A 8 -57.46 -10.66 -34.32
N ALA A 9 -56.27 -10.41 -33.76
CA ALA A 9 -55.05 -10.15 -34.52
C ALA A 9 -54.30 -11.45 -34.90
N ASP A 10 -54.57 -12.55 -34.21
CA ASP A 10 -53.98 -13.88 -34.47
C ASP A 10 -54.40 -14.43 -35.84
N GLU A 11 -55.68 -14.30 -36.16
CA GLU A 11 -56.25 -14.68 -37.46
C GLU A 11 -55.62 -13.90 -38.63
N ILE A 12 -55.24 -12.64 -38.40
CA ILE A 12 -54.61 -11.78 -39.42
C ILE A 12 -53.13 -12.10 -39.59
N LEU A 13 -52.43 -12.41 -38.50
CA LEU A 13 -51.03 -12.84 -38.54
C LEU A 13 -50.85 -14.13 -39.35
N ASP A 14 -51.79 -15.07 -39.24
CA ASP A 14 -51.83 -16.29 -40.04
C ASP A 14 -52.06 -15.99 -41.54
N ILE A 15 -52.97 -15.06 -41.86
CA ILE A 15 -53.22 -14.61 -43.24
C ILE A 15 -51.98 -13.95 -43.86
N ILE A 16 -51.27 -13.11 -43.10
CA ILE A 16 -50.04 -12.47 -43.59
C ILE A 16 -48.79 -13.32 -43.39
N GLY A 17 -48.86 -14.51 -42.80
CA GLY A 17 -47.71 -15.39 -42.54
C GLY A 17 -46.52 -14.70 -41.84
N VAL A 18 -46.79 -13.85 -40.84
CA VAL A 18 -45.76 -13.21 -40.01
C VAL A 18 -45.90 -13.70 -38.57
N SER A 19 -44.81 -14.18 -37.97
CA SER A 19 -44.80 -14.61 -36.57
C SER A 19 -44.85 -13.42 -35.61
N TRP A 20 -45.73 -13.45 -34.61
CA TRP A 20 -45.79 -12.47 -33.53
C TRP A 20 -44.48 -12.44 -32.71
N PRO A 21 -43.97 -11.26 -32.30
CA PRO A 21 -42.87 -11.17 -31.35
C PRO A 21 -43.32 -11.66 -29.97
N ASN A 22 -42.86 -12.84 -29.55
CA ASN A 22 -43.25 -13.47 -28.28
C ASN A 22 -42.35 -13.12 -27.09
N VAL A 23 -41.32 -12.28 -27.28
CA VAL A 23 -40.46 -11.86 -26.18
C VAL A 23 -41.24 -11.04 -25.14
N ASP A 24 -40.99 -11.27 -23.85
CA ASP A 24 -41.67 -10.58 -22.75
C ASP A 24 -40.83 -9.38 -22.31
N GLU A 25 -41.40 -8.17 -22.39
CA GLU A 25 -40.77 -6.93 -21.94
C GLU A 25 -40.55 -6.90 -20.43
N ASP A 26 -41.40 -7.59 -19.67
CA ASP A 26 -41.28 -7.68 -18.22
C ASP A 26 -40.05 -8.52 -17.81
N ASP A 27 -39.58 -9.46 -18.65
CA ASP A 27 -38.31 -10.17 -18.43
C ASP A 27 -37.10 -9.22 -18.56
N TYR A 28 -37.13 -8.27 -19.49
CA TYR A 28 -36.08 -7.24 -19.64
C TYR A 28 -36.08 -6.25 -18.48
N ARG A 29 -37.25 -5.82 -18.01
CA ARG A 29 -37.38 -4.95 -16.81
C ARG A 29 -36.88 -5.67 -15.55
N ALA A 30 -37.22 -6.94 -15.39
CA ALA A 30 -36.73 -7.73 -14.26
C ALA A 30 -35.20 -7.99 -14.32
N MET A 31 -34.64 -8.07 -15.53
CA MET A 31 -33.19 -8.06 -15.73
C MET A 31 -32.59 -6.71 -15.32
N ALA A 32 -33.21 -5.59 -15.70
CA ALA A 32 -32.78 -4.25 -15.31
C ALA A 32 -32.73 -4.07 -13.79
N ASP A 33 -33.77 -4.51 -13.08
CA ASP A 33 -33.83 -4.47 -11.62
C ASP A 33 -32.75 -5.34 -10.96
N SER A 34 -32.47 -6.49 -11.56
CA SER A 34 -31.38 -7.36 -11.09
C SER A 34 -30.01 -6.70 -11.29
N LEU A 35 -29.79 -5.99 -12.39
CA LEU A 35 -28.54 -5.28 -12.68
C LEU A 35 -28.34 -4.02 -11.80
N ARG A 36 -29.44 -3.36 -11.41
CA ARG A 36 -29.39 -2.29 -10.39
C ARG A 36 -29.05 -2.84 -9.01
N GLY A 37 -29.72 -3.92 -8.59
CA GLY A 37 -29.40 -4.58 -7.32
C GLY A 37 -27.97 -5.11 -7.27
N PHE A 38 -27.41 -5.53 -8.41
CA PHE A 38 -25.98 -5.84 -8.53
C PHE A 38 -25.11 -4.62 -8.20
N ALA A 39 -25.40 -3.46 -8.77
CA ALA A 39 -24.62 -2.25 -8.53
C ALA A 39 -24.67 -1.82 -7.05
N ASP A 40 -25.84 -1.94 -6.42
CA ASP A 40 -26.03 -1.62 -5.02
C ASP A 40 -25.22 -2.56 -4.10
N ASP A 41 -25.16 -3.86 -4.41
CA ASP A 41 -24.33 -4.82 -3.68
C ASP A 41 -22.82 -4.52 -3.85
N ILE A 42 -22.38 -4.04 -5.02
CA ILE A 42 -20.99 -3.59 -5.23
C ILE A 42 -20.66 -2.37 -4.38
N GLU A 43 -21.53 -1.37 -4.31
CA GLU A 43 -21.31 -0.21 -3.45
C GLU A 43 -21.37 -0.57 -1.98
N HIS A 44 -22.27 -1.48 -1.59
CA HIS A 44 -22.35 -1.96 -0.23
C HIS A 44 -21.06 -2.64 0.22
N GLY A 45 -20.58 -3.62 -0.55
CA GLY A 45 -19.32 -4.31 -0.23
C GLY A 45 -18.11 -3.37 -0.26
N ALA A 46 -18.08 -2.39 -1.17
CA ALA A 46 -17.05 -1.36 -1.20
C ALA A 46 -17.05 -0.52 0.09
N ASN A 47 -18.22 -0.12 0.58
CA ASN A 47 -18.32 0.63 1.84
C ASN A 47 -17.90 -0.21 3.05
N GLN A 48 -18.25 -1.50 3.11
CA GLN A 48 -17.81 -2.41 4.16
C GLN A 48 -16.28 -2.51 4.23
N ALA A 49 -15.63 -2.73 3.08
CA ALA A 49 -14.17 -2.79 3.00
C ALA A 49 -13.50 -1.44 3.34
N HIS A 50 -14.11 -0.32 2.95
CA HIS A 50 -13.57 1.00 3.27
C HIS A 50 -13.57 1.30 4.76
N GLN A 51 -14.66 0.96 5.46
CA GLN A 51 -14.78 1.18 6.91
C GLN A 51 -13.70 0.44 7.70
N VAL A 52 -13.43 -0.82 7.36
CA VAL A 52 -12.40 -1.59 8.08
C VAL A 52 -10.99 -1.08 7.79
N ILE A 53 -10.70 -0.65 6.56
CA ILE A 53 -9.40 -0.08 6.21
C ILE A 53 -9.17 1.26 6.93
N GLU A 54 -10.17 2.13 6.96
CA GLU A 54 -10.09 3.41 7.70
C GLU A 54 -9.92 3.18 9.22
N SER A 55 -10.59 2.17 9.78
CA SER A 55 -10.39 1.77 11.17
C SER A 55 -8.92 1.41 11.44
N LEU A 56 -8.27 0.66 10.54
CA LEU A 56 -6.85 0.31 10.69
C LEU A 56 -5.93 1.53 10.52
N VAL A 57 -6.27 2.47 9.62
CA VAL A 57 -5.53 3.73 9.48
C VAL A 57 -5.58 4.54 10.77
N GLY A 58 -6.74 4.59 11.41
CA GLY A 58 -6.93 5.27 12.70
C GLY A 58 -6.11 4.66 13.84
N THR A 59 -5.97 3.33 13.88
CA THR A 59 -5.26 2.63 14.98
C THR A 59 -3.76 2.49 14.76
N ALA A 60 -3.28 2.46 13.51
CA ALA A 60 -1.90 2.15 13.18
C ALA A 60 -0.92 3.35 13.23
N GLY A 61 -1.32 4.50 13.79
CA GLY A 61 -0.41 5.61 14.13
C GLY A 61 0.49 6.13 12.99
N GLY A 62 0.02 6.12 11.74
CA GLY A 62 0.79 6.62 10.59
C GLY A 62 1.84 5.66 10.02
N SER A 63 1.65 4.34 10.18
CA SER A 63 2.48 3.32 9.53
C SER A 63 2.55 3.52 8.01
N LEU A 64 3.76 3.44 7.44
CA LEU A 64 3.96 3.58 5.99
C LEU A 64 3.23 2.47 5.20
N GLY A 65 3.15 1.26 5.77
CA GLY A 65 2.44 0.13 5.17
C GLY A 65 0.92 0.34 5.13
N VAL A 66 0.35 0.87 6.21
CA VAL A 66 -1.08 1.17 6.31
C VAL A 66 -1.45 2.39 5.47
N ALA A 67 -0.58 3.41 5.38
CA ALA A 67 -0.77 4.52 4.46
C ALA A 67 -0.75 4.09 2.98
N ALA A 68 0.15 3.17 2.62
CA ALA A 68 0.19 2.57 1.28
C ALA A 68 -1.05 1.72 0.99
N LEU A 69 -1.51 0.94 1.98
CA LEU A 69 -2.77 0.19 1.89
C LEU A 69 -3.96 1.13 1.65
N ASN A 70 -4.06 2.23 2.40
CA ASN A 70 -5.17 3.19 2.22
C ASN A 70 -5.10 3.88 0.85
N ALA A 71 -3.92 4.29 0.40
CA ALA A 71 -3.75 4.89 -0.92
C ALA A 71 -4.12 3.92 -2.05
N HIS A 72 -3.75 2.65 -1.93
CA HIS A 72 -4.14 1.60 -2.86
C HIS A 72 -5.66 1.38 -2.83
N TRP A 73 -6.25 1.26 -1.64
CA TRP A 73 -7.69 1.11 -1.47
C TRP A 73 -8.48 2.29 -2.07
N GLY A 74 -8.03 3.53 -1.87
CA GLY A 74 -8.67 4.71 -2.45
C GLY A 74 -8.78 4.65 -3.97
N LYS A 75 -7.81 4.04 -4.66
CA LYS A 75 -7.88 3.81 -6.11
C LYS A 75 -8.87 2.70 -6.48
N VAL A 76 -8.80 1.56 -5.78
CA VAL A 76 -9.70 0.42 -6.01
C VAL A 76 -11.16 0.83 -5.80
N ASN A 77 -11.45 1.46 -4.68
CA ASN A 77 -12.79 1.94 -4.36
C ASN A 77 -13.24 3.06 -5.30
N GLY A 78 -12.38 4.07 -5.50
CA GLY A 78 -12.74 5.27 -6.25
C GLY A 78 -12.91 5.06 -7.75
N LYS A 79 -12.18 4.14 -8.37
CA LYS A 79 -12.21 3.93 -9.84
C LYS A 79 -12.83 2.59 -10.24
N HIS A 80 -12.38 1.49 -9.65
CA HIS A 80 -12.76 0.16 -10.13
C HIS A 80 -14.14 -0.26 -9.65
N LEU A 81 -14.40 -0.16 -8.34
CA LEU A 81 -15.68 -0.55 -7.76
C LEU A 81 -16.82 0.37 -8.21
N LYS A 82 -16.59 1.69 -8.18
CA LYS A 82 -17.55 2.67 -8.70
C LYS A 82 -17.82 2.48 -10.19
N GLY A 83 -16.79 2.30 -11.01
CA GLY A 83 -16.96 2.06 -12.44
C GLY A 83 -17.75 0.77 -12.73
N LEU A 84 -17.51 -0.30 -11.96
CA LEU A 84 -18.26 -1.55 -12.09
C LEU A 84 -19.73 -1.41 -11.70
N ALA A 85 -20.02 -0.70 -10.60
CA ALA A 85 -21.38 -0.40 -10.17
C ALA A 85 -22.11 0.46 -11.21
N GLU A 86 -21.44 1.49 -11.75
CA GLU A 86 -21.97 2.34 -12.82
C GLU A 86 -22.28 1.53 -14.09
N CYS A 87 -21.38 0.64 -14.51
CA CYS A 87 -21.63 -0.28 -15.62
C CYS A 87 -22.88 -1.15 -15.40
N GLY A 88 -23.06 -1.68 -14.18
CA GLY A 88 -24.27 -2.41 -13.81
C GLY A 88 -25.54 -1.58 -13.96
N ARG A 89 -25.51 -0.31 -13.53
CA ARG A 89 -26.64 0.63 -13.70
C ARG A 89 -26.91 0.97 -15.16
N MET A 90 -25.87 1.23 -15.95
CA MET A 90 -26.01 1.53 -17.37
C MET A 90 -26.54 0.32 -18.15
N ALA A 91 -26.09 -0.89 -17.82
CA ALA A 91 -26.65 -2.12 -18.35
C ALA A 91 -28.13 -2.29 -17.99
N GLY A 92 -28.52 -1.94 -16.75
CA GLY A 92 -29.92 -1.90 -16.35
C GLY A 92 -30.75 -0.91 -17.19
N THR A 93 -30.25 0.31 -17.37
CA THR A 93 -30.90 1.32 -18.24
C THR A 93 -31.01 0.85 -19.68
N ALA A 94 -30.01 0.15 -20.21
CA ALA A 94 -30.07 -0.43 -21.55
C ALA A 94 -31.18 -1.48 -21.65
N MET A 95 -31.36 -2.33 -20.64
CA MET A 95 -32.42 -3.35 -20.63
C MET A 95 -33.83 -2.73 -20.57
N ASP A 96 -34.03 -1.63 -19.83
CA ASP A 96 -35.30 -0.89 -19.85
C ASP A 96 -35.57 -0.23 -21.21
N ALA A 97 -34.52 0.27 -21.87
CA ALA A 97 -34.66 0.81 -23.22
C ALA A 97 -35.03 -0.30 -24.23
N VAL A 98 -34.44 -1.50 -24.12
CA VAL A 98 -34.85 -2.66 -24.91
C VAL A 98 -36.31 -3.02 -24.65
N ALA A 99 -36.75 -3.04 -23.39
CA ALA A 99 -38.15 -3.28 -23.04
C ALA A 99 -39.09 -2.26 -23.70
N ALA A 100 -38.75 -0.97 -23.65
CA ALA A 100 -39.54 0.10 -24.27
C ALA A 100 -39.60 0.00 -25.81
N LEU A 101 -38.47 -0.36 -26.45
CA LEU A 101 -38.40 -0.55 -27.89
C LEU A 101 -39.25 -1.74 -28.35
N VAL A 102 -39.20 -2.85 -27.63
CA VAL A 102 -40.04 -4.04 -27.92
C VAL A 102 -41.52 -3.70 -27.73
N GLU A 103 -41.89 -3.04 -26.64
CA GLU A 103 -43.27 -2.63 -26.39
C GLU A 103 -43.81 -1.72 -27.50
N GLY A 104 -43.02 -0.70 -27.89
CA GLY A 104 -43.36 0.20 -28.98
C GLY A 104 -43.52 -0.52 -30.32
N ALA A 105 -42.65 -1.49 -30.61
CA ALA A 105 -42.72 -2.32 -31.80
C ALA A 105 -44.01 -3.15 -31.86
N LYS A 106 -44.40 -3.77 -30.74
CA LYS A 106 -45.64 -4.55 -30.65
C LYS A 106 -46.88 -3.68 -30.81
N ILE A 107 -46.90 -2.49 -30.21
CA ILE A 107 -48.02 -1.53 -30.38
C ILE A 107 -48.13 -1.09 -31.84
N ALA A 108 -47.01 -0.75 -32.49
CA ALA A 108 -46.99 -0.38 -33.90
C ALA A 108 -47.44 -1.53 -34.82
N ALA A 109 -47.02 -2.76 -34.52
CA ALA A 109 -47.47 -3.96 -35.23
C ALA A 109 -48.99 -4.18 -35.07
N ILE A 110 -49.54 -4.06 -33.85
CA ILE A 110 -50.99 -4.15 -33.60
C ILE A 110 -51.76 -3.09 -34.39
N ALA A 111 -51.25 -1.84 -34.44
CA ALA A 111 -51.89 -0.78 -35.22
C ALA A 111 -51.92 -1.09 -36.73
N GLN A 112 -50.83 -1.62 -37.29
CA GLN A 112 -50.77 -2.04 -38.69
C GLN A 112 -51.68 -3.25 -38.99
N LEU A 113 -51.76 -4.20 -38.06
CA LEU A 113 -52.69 -5.33 -38.14
C LEU A 113 -54.15 -4.86 -38.03
N ALA A 114 -54.46 -3.84 -37.23
CA ALA A 114 -55.79 -3.27 -37.12
C ALA A 114 -56.22 -2.54 -38.42
N ILE A 115 -55.29 -1.84 -39.06
CA ILE A 115 -55.53 -1.23 -40.39
C ILE A 115 -55.83 -2.31 -41.41
N LEU A 116 -55.00 -3.37 -41.46
CA LEU A 116 -55.24 -4.50 -42.35
C LEU A 116 -56.55 -5.24 -42.03
N ALA A 117 -56.92 -5.37 -40.75
CA ALA A 117 -58.21 -5.94 -40.33
C ALA A 117 -59.37 -5.15 -40.92
N ALA A 118 -59.32 -3.82 -40.81
CA ALA A 118 -60.33 -2.95 -41.36
C ALA A 118 -60.39 -3.05 -42.89
N GLU A 119 -59.24 -3.14 -43.57
CA GLU A 119 -59.16 -3.31 -45.02
C GLU A 119 -59.70 -4.67 -45.49
N VAL A 120 -59.41 -5.76 -44.78
CA VAL A 120 -59.89 -7.11 -45.08
C VAL A 120 -61.41 -7.21 -44.83
N ILE A 121 -61.91 -6.65 -43.72
CA ILE A 121 -63.35 -6.58 -43.42
C ILE A 121 -64.08 -5.75 -44.49
N ALA A 122 -63.51 -4.60 -44.90
CA ALA A 122 -64.07 -3.77 -45.97
C ALA A 122 -64.04 -4.49 -47.33
N ALA A 123 -62.95 -5.20 -47.64
CA ALA A 123 -62.81 -5.98 -48.87
C ALA A 123 -63.78 -7.17 -48.92
N GLN A 124 -64.02 -7.84 -47.79
CA GLN A 124 -64.99 -8.94 -47.68
C GLN A 124 -66.44 -8.44 -47.67
N ALA A 125 -66.72 -7.27 -47.09
CA ALA A 125 -68.02 -6.61 -47.20
C ALA A 125 -68.32 -6.16 -48.65
N ALA A 126 -67.29 -5.78 -49.41
CA ALA A 126 -67.40 -5.41 -50.83
C ALA A 126 -67.32 -6.60 -51.79
N ALA A 127 -66.80 -7.76 -51.36
CA ALA A 127 -66.53 -8.93 -52.20
C ALA A 127 -67.73 -9.42 -53.04
N PRO A 128 -68.98 -9.47 -52.52
CA PRO A 128 -70.16 -9.85 -53.32
C PRO A 128 -70.48 -8.86 -54.44
N PHE A 129 -70.14 -7.58 -54.26
CA PHE A 129 -70.45 -6.49 -55.18
C PHE A 129 -69.32 -6.23 -56.19
N THR A 130 -68.11 -6.72 -55.90
CA THR A 130 -66.91 -6.49 -56.72
C THR A 130 -66.42 -7.75 -57.47
N PHE A 131 -67.20 -8.83 -57.48
CA PHE A 131 -66.86 -10.09 -58.18
C PHE A 131 -65.43 -10.61 -57.90
N GLY A 132 -64.97 -10.52 -56.64
CA GLY A 132 -63.64 -10.97 -56.24
C GLY A 132 -62.47 -10.04 -56.61
N LEU A 133 -62.67 -8.91 -57.31
CA LEU A 133 -61.60 -7.94 -57.57
C LEU A 133 -61.09 -7.22 -56.29
N SER A 134 -61.95 -7.05 -55.29
CA SER A 134 -61.55 -6.57 -53.96
C SER A 134 -60.59 -7.51 -53.23
N GLU A 135 -60.57 -8.80 -53.57
CA GLU A 135 -59.62 -9.77 -53.00
C GLU A 135 -58.20 -9.55 -53.53
N VAL A 136 -58.04 -9.03 -54.76
CA VAL A 136 -56.72 -8.62 -55.30
C VAL A 136 -56.19 -7.38 -54.57
N GLY A 137 -57.07 -6.44 -54.21
CA GLY A 137 -56.75 -5.30 -53.35
C GLY A 137 -56.33 -5.74 -51.93
N ALA A 138 -57.04 -6.72 -51.35
CA ALA A 138 -56.67 -7.33 -50.07
C ALA A 138 -55.33 -8.10 -50.15
N LEU A 139 -55.02 -8.75 -51.27
CA LEU A 139 -53.70 -9.38 -51.50
C LEU A 139 -52.57 -8.35 -51.60
N ALA A 140 -52.80 -7.19 -52.22
CA ALA A 140 -51.81 -6.10 -52.24
C ALA A 140 -51.62 -5.48 -50.84
N GLY A 141 -52.71 -5.24 -50.10
CA GLY A 141 -52.69 -4.75 -48.72
C GLY A 141 -51.97 -5.71 -47.77
N THR A 142 -52.24 -7.02 -47.85
CA THR A 142 -51.56 -8.03 -47.03
C THR A 142 -50.04 -8.06 -47.28
N GLN A 143 -49.57 -7.91 -48.52
CA GLN A 143 -48.14 -7.80 -48.81
C GLN A 143 -47.54 -6.48 -48.31
N ALA A 144 -48.24 -5.35 -48.45
CA ALA A 144 -47.78 -4.06 -47.93
C ALA A 144 -47.64 -4.08 -46.40
N THR A 145 -48.64 -4.63 -45.68
CA THR A 145 -48.59 -4.79 -44.23
C THR A 145 -47.51 -5.78 -43.79
N ARG A 146 -47.34 -6.90 -44.52
CA ARG A 146 -46.22 -7.83 -44.28
C ARG A 146 -44.86 -7.12 -44.41
N ILE A 147 -44.67 -6.28 -45.42
CA ILE A 147 -43.43 -5.50 -45.61
C ILE A 147 -43.26 -4.46 -44.49
N ALA A 148 -44.32 -3.74 -44.12
CA ALA A 148 -44.30 -2.74 -43.07
C ALA A 148 -43.94 -3.36 -41.70
N VAL A 149 -44.57 -4.47 -41.31
CA VAL A 149 -44.28 -5.18 -40.06
C VAL A 149 -42.85 -5.73 -40.06
N LYS A 150 -42.38 -6.33 -41.16
CA LYS A 150 -40.98 -6.79 -41.29
C LYS A 150 -39.97 -5.64 -41.16
N LYS A 151 -40.29 -4.46 -41.71
CA LYS A 151 -39.45 -3.27 -41.61
C LYS A 151 -39.38 -2.76 -40.16
N ILE A 152 -40.52 -2.67 -39.47
CA ILE A 152 -40.59 -2.28 -38.06
C ILE A 152 -39.75 -3.23 -37.20
N ILE A 153 -39.89 -4.54 -37.38
CA ILE A 153 -39.10 -5.54 -36.63
C ILE A 153 -37.61 -5.37 -36.90
N LYS A 154 -37.21 -5.15 -38.16
CA LYS A 154 -35.80 -4.96 -38.52
C LYS A 154 -35.20 -3.70 -37.89
N GLU A 155 -35.91 -2.57 -37.95
CA GLU A 155 -35.45 -1.30 -37.35
C GLU A 155 -35.30 -1.43 -35.83
N VAL A 156 -36.22 -2.14 -35.17
CA VAL A 156 -36.16 -2.39 -33.73
C VAL A 156 -35.01 -3.32 -33.37
N CYS A 157 -34.71 -4.35 -34.17
CA CYS A 157 -33.54 -5.20 -33.98
C CYS A 157 -32.23 -4.37 -34.03
N GLU A 158 -32.09 -3.48 -35.01
CA GLU A 158 -30.91 -2.62 -35.17
C GLU A 158 -30.76 -1.66 -33.97
N GLN A 159 -31.85 -1.00 -33.56
CA GLN A 159 -31.86 -0.08 -32.42
C GLN A 159 -31.55 -0.79 -31.09
N VAL A 160 -32.10 -1.98 -30.86
CA VAL A 160 -31.83 -2.77 -29.65
C VAL A 160 -30.36 -3.15 -29.56
N VAL A 161 -29.75 -3.58 -30.68
CA VAL A 161 -28.32 -3.91 -30.71
C VAL A 161 -27.48 -2.66 -30.42
N GLU A 162 -27.74 -1.55 -31.10
CA GLU A 162 -27.02 -0.29 -30.91
C GLU A 162 -27.10 0.21 -29.46
N GLN A 163 -28.29 0.15 -28.87
CA GLN A 163 -28.53 0.59 -27.49
C GLN A 163 -27.75 -0.27 -26.48
N VAL A 164 -27.78 -1.60 -26.63
CA VAL A 164 -27.03 -2.50 -25.73
C VAL A 164 -25.53 -2.33 -25.89
N VAL A 165 -25.04 -2.15 -27.12
CA VAL A 165 -23.61 -1.92 -27.38
C VAL A 165 -23.16 -0.62 -26.69
N SER A 166 -23.82 0.48 -27.01
CA SER A 166 -23.38 1.84 -26.64
C SER A 166 -23.54 2.13 -25.15
N MET A 167 -24.65 1.68 -24.55
CA MET A 167 -24.94 1.98 -23.15
C MET A 167 -24.43 0.93 -22.18
N ALA A 168 -24.25 -0.31 -22.58
CA ALA A 168 -23.85 -1.36 -21.67
C ALA A 168 -22.46 -1.91 -22.00
N LEU A 169 -22.29 -2.46 -23.20
CA LEU A 169 -21.09 -3.22 -23.51
C LEU A 169 -19.82 -2.34 -23.53
N SER A 170 -19.83 -1.22 -24.26
CA SER A 170 -18.64 -0.37 -24.38
C SER A 170 -18.14 0.16 -23.03
N PRO A 171 -19.00 0.70 -22.14
CA PRO A 171 -18.59 1.07 -20.78
C PRO A 171 -17.99 -0.08 -19.97
N ILE A 172 -18.55 -1.29 -20.10
CA ILE A 172 -18.04 -2.49 -19.41
C ILE A 172 -16.65 -2.86 -19.90
N GLU A 173 -16.41 -2.85 -21.21
CA GLU A 173 -15.11 -3.16 -21.80
C GLU A 173 -14.05 -2.15 -21.35
N GLU A 174 -14.38 -0.85 -21.31
CA GLU A 174 -13.50 0.22 -20.81
C GLU A 174 -13.18 0.03 -19.32
N ALA A 175 -14.20 -0.18 -18.48
CA ALA A 175 -14.04 -0.38 -17.04
C ALA A 175 -13.21 -1.64 -16.73
N LEU A 176 -13.44 -2.73 -17.46
CA LEU A 176 -12.71 -3.98 -17.31
C LEU A 176 -11.24 -3.82 -17.74
N GLY A 177 -10.98 -3.09 -18.84
CA GLY A 177 -9.64 -2.75 -19.29
C GLY A 177 -8.86 -1.93 -18.27
N ALA A 178 -9.50 -0.88 -17.70
CA ALA A 178 -8.91 -0.06 -16.64
C ALA A 178 -8.60 -0.87 -15.37
N MET A 179 -9.49 -1.80 -14.98
CA MET A 179 -9.27 -2.71 -13.85
C MET A 179 -8.07 -3.62 -14.05
N VAL A 180 -7.90 -4.23 -15.23
CA VAL A 180 -6.77 -5.12 -15.51
C VAL A 180 -5.45 -4.35 -15.47
N GLY A 181 -5.40 -3.17 -16.09
CA GLY A 181 -4.21 -2.32 -16.11
C GLY A 181 -3.75 -1.95 -14.70
N ASP A 182 -4.64 -1.42 -13.87
CA ASP A 182 -4.28 -0.92 -12.54
C ASP A 182 -4.03 -2.04 -11.51
N LEU A 183 -4.83 -3.12 -11.51
CA LEU A 183 -4.66 -4.24 -10.56
C LEU A 183 -3.37 -5.03 -10.81
N VAL A 184 -2.96 -5.23 -12.07
CA VAL A 184 -1.71 -5.95 -12.42
C VAL A 184 -0.48 -5.08 -12.18
N VAL A 185 -0.51 -3.81 -12.63
CA VAL A 185 0.63 -2.90 -12.51
C VAL A 185 0.93 -2.59 -11.04
N GLN A 186 -0.08 -2.43 -10.17
CA GLN A 186 0.17 -2.08 -8.77
C GLN A 186 0.53 -3.29 -7.88
N VAL A 187 0.06 -4.49 -8.22
CA VAL A 187 0.54 -5.73 -7.58
C VAL A 187 1.99 -6.03 -7.95
N GLY A 188 2.39 -5.77 -9.19
CA GLY A 188 3.78 -5.92 -9.65
C GLY A 188 4.72 -4.79 -9.21
N ALA A 189 4.21 -3.56 -9.03
CA ALA A 189 5.05 -2.38 -8.76
C ALA A 189 5.06 -1.91 -7.30
N ASN A 190 4.06 -2.22 -6.47
CA ASN A 190 3.99 -1.67 -5.10
C ASN A 190 3.32 -2.56 -4.02
N ALA A 191 2.71 -3.69 -4.36
CA ALA A 191 1.96 -4.44 -3.35
C ALA A 191 2.87 -5.34 -2.51
N LEU A 192 3.08 -4.93 -1.25
CA LEU A 192 3.28 -5.83 -0.10
C LEU A 192 4.69 -6.40 0.10
N GLY A 193 5.72 -5.64 -0.29
CA GLY A 193 7.11 -5.94 0.06
C GLY A 193 7.68 -7.15 -0.70
N MET A 194 7.42 -7.22 -2.00
CA MET A 194 7.86 -8.28 -2.90
C MET A 194 8.82 -7.74 -3.98
N GLN A 195 9.82 -6.95 -3.61
CA GLN A 195 11.02 -6.78 -4.45
C GLN A 195 12.26 -6.84 -3.56
N LYS A 196 13.06 -7.91 -3.74
CA LYS A 196 14.47 -7.93 -3.39
C LYS A 196 15.16 -6.89 -4.28
N GLY A 197 15.48 -5.74 -3.70
CA GLY A 197 16.13 -4.63 -4.40
C GLY A 197 15.18 -3.46 -4.59
N ILE A 198 15.28 -2.48 -3.70
CA ILE A 198 14.50 -1.24 -3.74
C ILE A 198 15.00 -0.36 -4.90
N ASP A 199 14.10 0.03 -5.80
CA ASP A 199 14.27 1.22 -6.63
C ASP A 199 13.88 2.45 -5.81
N VAL A 200 14.90 3.09 -5.24
CA VAL A 200 14.80 4.10 -4.16
C VAL A 200 14.12 5.41 -4.62
N GLY A 201 13.95 5.60 -5.93
CA GLY A 201 13.28 6.77 -6.50
C GLY A 201 11.76 6.70 -6.42
N HIS A 202 11.16 5.55 -6.76
CA HIS A 202 9.71 5.40 -6.82
C HIS A 202 9.07 5.19 -5.44
N ALA A 203 9.71 4.43 -4.55
CA ALA A 203 9.24 4.27 -3.17
C ALA A 203 9.29 5.58 -2.37
N ALA A 204 10.27 6.44 -2.64
CA ALA A 204 10.36 7.77 -2.04
C ALA A 204 9.25 8.70 -2.53
N GLN A 205 8.84 8.59 -3.80
CA GLN A 205 7.78 9.42 -4.38
C GLN A 205 6.39 8.98 -3.92
N ALA A 206 6.12 7.67 -3.90
CA ALA A 206 4.91 7.10 -3.29
C ALA A 206 4.81 7.41 -1.79
N GLY A 207 5.95 7.37 -1.06
CA GLY A 207 6.03 7.80 0.33
C GLY A 207 5.90 9.32 0.54
N LYS A 208 6.24 10.15 -0.46
CA LYS A 208 6.06 11.61 -0.43
C LYS A 208 4.61 12.00 -0.66
N GLU A 209 3.91 11.28 -1.54
CA GLU A 209 2.48 11.45 -1.79
C GLU A 209 1.65 10.90 -0.63
N ALA A 210 1.94 9.69 -0.15
CA ALA A 210 1.34 9.14 1.06
C ALA A 210 1.65 9.99 2.31
N GLY A 211 2.86 10.55 2.41
CA GLY A 211 3.28 11.45 3.48
C GLY A 211 2.60 12.83 3.42
N LYS A 212 2.24 13.33 2.23
CA LYS A 212 1.40 14.52 2.07
C LYS A 212 -0.04 14.24 2.52
N SER A 213 -0.62 13.11 2.12
CA SER A 213 -1.95 12.72 2.56
C SER A 213 -2.02 12.47 4.07
N ALA A 214 -1.02 11.81 4.64
CA ALA A 214 -0.88 11.59 6.08
C ALA A 214 -0.66 12.90 6.86
N ALA A 215 0.09 13.85 6.30
CA ALA A 215 0.24 15.19 6.88
C ALA A 215 -1.09 15.96 6.85
N SER A 216 -1.85 15.87 5.76
CA SER A 216 -3.18 16.49 5.65
C SER A 216 -4.20 15.88 6.61
N SER A 217 -4.19 14.56 6.82
CA SER A 217 -5.08 13.91 7.79
C SER A 217 -4.65 14.15 9.25
N MET A 218 -3.35 14.26 9.54
CA MET A 218 -2.88 14.76 10.85
C MET A 218 -3.21 16.23 11.08
N GLN A 219 -3.22 17.06 10.04
CA GLN A 219 -3.60 18.46 10.13
C GLN A 219 -5.11 18.63 10.38
N LEU A 220 -5.94 17.68 9.92
CA LEU A 220 -7.37 17.62 10.24
C LEU A 220 -7.63 17.18 11.70
N LEU A 221 -6.84 16.22 12.21
CA LEU A 221 -6.90 15.73 13.61
C LEU A 221 -6.40 16.77 14.63
N SER A 222 -5.57 17.74 14.20
CA SER A 222 -5.06 18.81 15.06
C SER A 222 -5.99 20.04 15.14
N ALA A 223 -7.10 20.07 14.40
CA ALA A 223 -7.99 21.24 14.30
C ALA A 223 -9.25 21.18 15.18
N GLY A 224 -9.41 20.18 16.05
CA GLY A 224 -10.57 20.07 16.94
C GLY A 224 -10.20 19.58 18.33
N GLY A 225 -9.86 20.50 19.23
CA GLY A 225 -9.62 20.17 20.65
C GLY A 225 -8.89 21.28 21.39
N GLU A 226 -9.61 22.30 21.85
CA GLU A 226 -9.13 23.19 22.90
C GLU A 226 -9.16 22.46 24.25
N GLY A 227 -8.01 22.38 24.93
CA GLY A 227 -7.93 22.17 26.37
C GLY A 227 -7.10 20.96 26.83
N GLY A 228 -6.00 21.24 27.54
CA GLY A 228 -5.38 20.31 28.49
C GLY A 228 -4.02 19.73 28.06
N GLY A 229 -2.93 20.29 28.60
CA GLY A 229 -1.57 19.83 28.36
C GLY A 229 -1.29 18.42 28.90
N GLY A 230 -0.68 17.60 28.06
CA GLY A 230 -0.09 16.31 28.39
C GLY A 230 0.70 15.83 27.18
N GLY A 231 2.03 15.89 27.25
CA GLY A 231 2.93 15.49 26.17
C GLY A 231 2.83 14.00 25.87
N GLY A 232 1.97 13.63 24.93
CA GLY A 232 1.96 12.31 24.31
C GLY A 232 2.87 12.32 23.09
N SER A 233 4.07 11.76 23.21
CA SER A 233 4.80 11.29 22.03
C SER A 233 3.89 10.31 21.28
N GLY A 234 3.52 10.61 20.04
CA GLY A 234 2.70 9.73 19.20
C GLY A 234 3.36 8.35 19.09
N SER A 235 2.91 7.44 19.95
CA SER A 235 3.40 6.07 20.02
C SER A 235 2.81 5.30 18.86
N PHE A 236 3.67 4.66 18.08
CA PHE A 236 3.26 3.72 17.06
C PHE A 236 2.70 2.46 17.73
N THR A 237 1.37 2.30 17.72
CA THR A 237 0.71 1.11 18.28
C THR A 237 0.52 0.06 17.18
N PHE A 238 1.19 -1.08 17.32
CA PHE A 238 0.88 -2.28 16.55
C PHE A 238 -0.24 -3.03 17.25
N ASP A 239 -1.42 -3.05 16.63
CA ASP A 239 -2.57 -3.82 17.09
C ASP A 239 -2.78 -5.03 16.16
N PRO A 240 -2.43 -6.27 16.61
CA PRO A 240 -2.63 -7.47 15.81
C PRO A 240 -4.12 -7.78 15.57
N ASP A 241 -5.02 -7.38 16.47
CA ASP A 241 -6.46 -7.63 16.37
C ASP A 241 -7.10 -6.70 15.33
N ALA A 242 -6.58 -5.48 15.19
CA ALA A 242 -6.96 -4.56 14.11
C ALA A 242 -6.63 -5.13 12.71
N HIS A 243 -5.49 -5.82 12.56
CA HIS A 243 -5.12 -6.46 11.29
C HIS A 243 -6.03 -7.65 10.97
N ASP A 244 -6.38 -8.47 11.97
CA ASP A 244 -7.30 -9.59 11.80
C ASP A 244 -8.72 -9.10 11.46
N SER A 245 -9.17 -8.01 12.11
CA SER A 245 -10.45 -7.37 11.82
C SER A 245 -10.54 -6.88 10.37
N VAL A 246 -9.45 -6.32 9.83
CA VAL A 246 -9.38 -5.94 8.40
C VAL A 246 -9.43 -7.16 7.50
N VAL A 247 -8.71 -8.24 7.83
CA VAL A 247 -8.77 -9.49 7.07
C VAL A 247 -10.20 -10.01 7.00
N THR A 248 -10.88 -10.10 8.15
CA THR A 248 -12.28 -10.55 8.21
C THR A 248 -13.21 -9.61 7.45
N GLY A 249 -13.04 -8.29 7.58
CA GLY A 249 -13.84 -7.30 6.88
C GLY A 249 -13.69 -7.35 5.36
N LEU A 250 -12.46 -7.53 4.87
CA LEU A 250 -12.18 -7.71 3.45
C LEU A 250 -12.82 -8.99 2.90
N GLN A 251 -12.74 -10.10 3.64
CA GLN A 251 -13.40 -11.35 3.27
C GLN A 251 -14.92 -11.23 3.27
N SER A 252 -15.48 -10.48 4.22
CA SER A 252 -16.91 -10.18 4.26
C SER A 252 -17.33 -9.38 3.03
N ALA A 253 -16.58 -8.34 2.66
CA ALA A 253 -16.84 -7.56 1.46
C ALA A 253 -16.72 -8.39 0.17
N GLY A 254 -15.71 -9.25 0.07
CA GLY A 254 -15.58 -10.21 -1.04
C GLY A 254 -16.74 -11.21 -1.10
N GLY A 255 -17.27 -11.62 0.05
CA GLY A 255 -18.52 -12.37 0.18
C GLY A 255 -19.73 -11.62 -0.39
N THR A 256 -19.90 -10.35 -0.05
CA THR A 256 -20.95 -9.48 -0.60
C THR A 256 -20.84 -9.39 -2.13
N PHE A 257 -19.63 -9.28 -2.69
CA PHE A 257 -19.43 -9.25 -4.14
C PHE A 257 -19.79 -10.58 -4.82
N ARG A 258 -19.30 -11.71 -4.32
CA ARG A 258 -19.58 -13.02 -4.95
C ARG A 258 -21.02 -13.46 -4.79
N SER A 259 -21.57 -13.35 -3.59
CA SER A 259 -22.88 -13.92 -3.25
C SER A 259 -24.01 -12.93 -3.47
N GLY A 260 -23.82 -11.66 -3.07
CA GLY A 260 -24.77 -10.58 -3.33
C GLY A 260 -24.77 -10.26 -4.83
N ALA A 261 -23.78 -9.50 -5.29
CA ALA A 261 -23.73 -9.02 -6.66
C ALA A 261 -23.71 -10.19 -7.69
N GLY A 262 -22.91 -11.23 -7.47
CA GLY A 262 -22.92 -12.43 -8.33
C GLY A 262 -24.26 -13.17 -8.35
N GLY A 263 -24.99 -13.22 -7.22
CA GLY A 263 -26.34 -13.76 -7.18
C GLY A 263 -27.34 -12.92 -7.98
N LYS A 264 -27.23 -11.58 -7.95
CA LYS A 264 -28.05 -10.67 -8.76
C LYS A 264 -27.77 -10.86 -10.26
N LEU A 265 -26.51 -11.01 -10.67
CA LEU A 265 -26.15 -11.35 -12.04
C LEU A 265 -26.71 -12.72 -12.46
N GLY A 266 -26.67 -13.71 -11.57
CA GLY A 266 -27.29 -15.02 -11.82
C GLY A 266 -28.79 -14.90 -12.10
N ARG A 267 -29.51 -14.05 -11.36
CA ARG A 267 -30.93 -13.75 -11.63
C ARG A 267 -31.12 -13.04 -12.97
N ALA A 268 -30.30 -12.03 -13.28
CA ALA A 268 -30.32 -11.35 -14.58
C ALA A 268 -30.13 -12.35 -15.75
N ARG A 269 -29.18 -13.29 -15.62
CA ARG A 269 -28.93 -14.36 -16.60
C ARG A 269 -30.14 -15.32 -16.73
N SER A 270 -30.84 -15.61 -15.63
CA SER A 270 -32.07 -16.40 -15.67
C SER A 270 -33.21 -15.68 -16.41
N HIS A 271 -33.38 -14.37 -16.19
CA HIS A 271 -34.32 -13.54 -16.97
C HIS A 271 -33.92 -13.52 -18.46
N HIS A 272 -32.64 -13.34 -18.77
CA HIS A 272 -32.17 -13.38 -20.15
C HIS A 272 -32.43 -14.74 -20.82
N GLY A 273 -32.19 -15.84 -20.10
CA GLY A 273 -32.48 -17.19 -20.59
C GLY A 273 -33.94 -17.40 -20.95
N ARG A 274 -34.88 -16.72 -20.28
CA ARG A 274 -36.31 -16.73 -20.62
C ARG A 274 -36.64 -15.93 -21.87
N THR A 275 -35.84 -14.93 -22.22
CA THR A 275 -36.03 -14.15 -23.47
C THR A 275 -35.44 -14.86 -24.69
N ARG A 276 -34.42 -15.69 -24.50
CA ARG A 276 -33.62 -16.28 -25.59
C ARG A 276 -34.45 -17.21 -26.48
N GLY A 277 -34.29 -17.08 -27.80
CA GLY A 277 -34.95 -17.97 -28.76
C GLY A 277 -36.44 -17.72 -28.96
N LYS A 278 -37.03 -16.71 -28.29
CA LYS A 278 -38.45 -16.39 -28.41
C LYS A 278 -38.81 -15.71 -29.74
N ASP A 279 -37.97 -14.80 -30.23
CA ASP A 279 -38.18 -14.11 -31.52
C ASP A 279 -36.90 -13.50 -32.10
N ALA A 280 -37.04 -12.81 -33.24
CA ALA A 280 -35.94 -12.16 -33.95
C ALA A 280 -35.28 -11.01 -33.17
N ILE A 281 -36.05 -10.27 -32.35
CA ILE A 281 -35.53 -9.14 -31.57
C ILE A 281 -34.69 -9.66 -30.40
N ALA A 282 -35.19 -10.67 -29.69
CA ALA A 282 -34.45 -11.35 -28.63
C ALA A 282 -33.16 -11.99 -29.15
N ASN A 283 -33.21 -12.62 -30.32
CA ASN A 283 -32.05 -13.25 -30.95
C ASN A 283 -31.01 -12.22 -31.42
N ALA A 284 -31.43 -11.03 -31.85
CA ALA A 284 -30.52 -9.95 -32.22
C ALA A 284 -29.78 -9.37 -31.00
N ALA A 285 -30.47 -9.19 -29.87
CA ALA A 285 -29.91 -8.64 -28.65
C ALA A 285 -29.03 -9.62 -27.86
N ALA A 286 -29.34 -10.92 -27.94
CA ALA A 286 -28.76 -11.94 -27.07
C ALA A 286 -27.22 -11.97 -27.03
N PRO A 287 -26.48 -11.89 -28.16
CA PRO A 287 -25.02 -11.90 -28.11
C PRO A 287 -24.42 -10.72 -27.34
N MET A 288 -25.07 -9.56 -27.40
CA MET A 288 -24.61 -8.34 -26.73
C MET A 288 -24.94 -8.35 -25.24
N ILE A 289 -26.11 -8.89 -24.88
CA ILE A 289 -26.52 -9.10 -23.49
C ILE A 289 -25.64 -10.15 -22.83
N ASP A 290 -25.34 -11.26 -23.51
CA ASP A 290 -24.42 -12.30 -23.03
C ASP A 290 -23.05 -11.70 -22.68
N LYS A 291 -22.46 -10.92 -23.59
CA LYS A 291 -21.17 -10.24 -23.36
C LYS A 291 -21.23 -9.23 -22.22
N THR A 292 -22.33 -8.48 -22.11
CA THR A 292 -22.57 -7.52 -21.03
C THR A 292 -22.57 -8.24 -19.67
N LEU A 293 -23.35 -9.31 -19.54
CA LEU A 293 -23.44 -10.10 -18.31
C LEU A 293 -22.10 -10.78 -17.97
N GLU A 294 -21.40 -11.31 -18.98
CA GLU A 294 -20.08 -11.91 -18.81
C GLU A 294 -19.02 -10.89 -18.37
N GLY A 295 -19.02 -9.69 -18.94
CA GLY A 295 -18.11 -8.62 -18.54
C GLY A 295 -18.30 -8.17 -17.09
N LEU A 296 -19.56 -8.02 -16.65
CA LEU A 296 -19.89 -7.73 -15.25
C LEU A 296 -19.49 -8.88 -14.31
N GLU A 297 -19.72 -10.13 -14.71
CA GLU A 297 -19.33 -11.33 -13.95
C GLU A 297 -17.80 -11.40 -13.78
N ASN A 298 -17.05 -11.14 -14.85
CA ASN A 298 -15.59 -11.10 -14.84
C ASN A 298 -15.06 -9.95 -13.97
N GLY A 299 -15.71 -8.78 -14.01
CA GLY A 299 -15.40 -7.66 -13.11
C GLY A 299 -15.53 -8.06 -11.65
N VAL A 300 -16.67 -8.64 -11.26
CA VAL A 300 -16.92 -9.08 -9.88
C VAL A 300 -15.94 -10.16 -9.42
N LYS A 301 -15.69 -11.18 -10.24
CA LYS A 301 -14.73 -12.24 -9.91
C LYS A 301 -13.34 -11.65 -9.63
N ARG A 302 -12.84 -10.79 -10.51
CA ARG A 302 -11.52 -10.16 -10.35
C ARG A 302 -11.43 -9.28 -9.11
N THR A 303 -12.48 -8.51 -8.84
CA THR A 303 -12.55 -7.68 -7.64
C THR A 303 -12.56 -8.55 -6.39
N ALA A 304 -13.40 -9.58 -6.34
CA ALA A 304 -13.50 -10.48 -5.19
C ALA A 304 -12.17 -11.21 -4.93
N ASP A 305 -11.53 -11.74 -5.97
CA ASP A 305 -10.22 -12.41 -5.86
C ASP A 305 -9.15 -11.43 -5.38
N HIS A 306 -9.18 -10.18 -5.85
CA HIS A 306 -8.22 -9.18 -5.40
C HIS A 306 -8.38 -8.84 -3.91
N LEU A 307 -9.60 -8.70 -3.41
CA LEU A 307 -9.86 -8.45 -1.99
C LEU A 307 -9.50 -9.67 -1.13
N ASP A 308 -10.01 -10.84 -1.48
CA ASP A 308 -9.93 -12.05 -0.66
C ASP A 308 -8.55 -12.69 -0.62
N ASP A 309 -7.80 -12.58 -1.72
CA ASP A 309 -6.47 -13.16 -1.79
C ASP A 309 -5.40 -12.08 -1.67
N LYS A 310 -5.37 -11.11 -2.60
CA LYS A 310 -4.22 -10.22 -2.71
C LYS A 310 -4.13 -9.25 -1.53
N MET A 311 -5.24 -8.58 -1.21
CA MET A 311 -5.26 -7.64 -0.08
C MET A 311 -5.17 -8.36 1.26
N VAL A 312 -5.94 -9.43 1.48
CA VAL A 312 -5.89 -10.23 2.71
C VAL A 312 -4.49 -10.79 2.96
N ASN A 313 -3.84 -11.42 1.97
CA ASN A 313 -2.48 -11.92 2.15
C ASN A 313 -1.48 -10.79 2.40
N GLY A 314 -1.71 -9.62 1.82
CA GLY A 314 -0.95 -8.42 2.11
C GLY A 314 -1.01 -7.95 3.55
N VAL A 315 -2.23 -7.86 4.09
CA VAL A 315 -2.46 -7.47 5.49
C VAL A 315 -1.88 -8.53 6.44
N LYS A 316 -2.05 -9.83 6.15
CA LYS A 316 -1.42 -10.91 6.91
C LYS A 316 0.11 -10.81 6.91
N LYS A 317 0.72 -10.55 5.74
CA LYS A 317 2.17 -10.38 5.64
C LYS A 317 2.66 -9.14 6.38
N MET A 318 1.90 -8.04 6.35
CA MET A 318 2.19 -6.85 7.14
C MET A 318 2.22 -7.18 8.65
N LYS A 319 1.21 -7.93 9.15
CA LYS A 319 1.16 -8.41 10.53
C LYS A 319 2.37 -9.27 10.90
N LEU A 320 2.72 -10.26 10.05
CA LEU A 320 3.85 -11.15 10.26
C LEU A 320 5.19 -10.39 10.30
N ASN A 321 5.41 -9.48 9.34
CA ASN A 321 6.63 -8.68 9.29
C ASN A 321 6.80 -7.80 10.53
N HIS A 322 5.70 -7.23 11.06
CA HIS A 322 5.76 -6.48 12.32
C HIS A 322 6.20 -7.37 13.48
N ARG A 323 5.52 -8.52 13.64
CA ARG A 323 5.84 -9.48 14.69
C ARG A 323 7.28 -10.01 14.61
N GLU A 324 7.73 -10.46 13.45
CA GLU A 324 9.08 -11.00 13.26
C GLU A 324 10.18 -9.95 13.50
N ASN A 325 9.92 -8.69 13.14
CA ASN A 325 10.83 -7.60 13.44
C ASN A 325 10.91 -7.34 14.95
N ASP A 326 9.77 -7.30 15.64
CA ASP A 326 9.70 -7.01 17.08
C ASP A 326 10.27 -8.16 17.92
N ASP A 327 9.85 -9.41 17.67
CA ASP A 327 10.41 -10.62 18.30
C ASP A 327 11.91 -10.72 18.04
N GLY A 328 12.32 -10.32 16.85
CA GLY A 328 13.71 -10.25 16.45
C GLY A 328 14.54 -9.26 17.23
N ILE A 329 14.06 -8.02 17.35
CA ILE A 329 14.68 -6.97 18.15
C ILE A 329 14.75 -7.41 19.61
N ALA A 330 13.68 -8.00 20.15
CA ALA A 330 13.66 -8.52 21.51
C ALA A 330 14.70 -9.62 21.73
N ALA A 331 14.86 -10.55 20.77
CA ALA A 331 15.88 -11.59 20.84
C ALA A 331 17.31 -11.01 20.78
N ASP A 332 17.56 -10.05 19.90
CA ASP A 332 18.88 -9.39 19.78
C ASP A 332 19.23 -8.64 21.08
N LEU A 333 18.29 -7.86 21.63
CA LEU A 333 18.46 -7.15 22.90
C LEU A 333 18.67 -8.11 24.07
N LYS A 334 17.94 -9.23 24.11
CA LYS A 334 18.12 -10.28 25.12
C LYS A 334 19.49 -10.92 25.01
N ASN A 335 20.01 -11.14 23.80
CA ASN A 335 21.34 -11.70 23.58
C ASN A 335 22.45 -10.71 23.98
N ILE A 336 22.27 -9.42 23.71
CA ILE A 336 23.17 -8.36 24.22
C ILE A 336 23.18 -8.37 25.74
N GLY A 337 22.02 -8.48 26.39
CA GLY A 337 21.92 -8.55 27.85
C GLY A 337 22.56 -9.82 28.44
N LYS A 338 22.40 -10.98 27.80
CA LYS A 338 22.96 -12.26 28.27
C LYS A 338 24.49 -12.34 28.15
N ASN A 339 25.06 -11.69 27.14
CA ASN A 339 26.51 -11.72 26.88
C ASN A 339 27.23 -10.51 27.48
N SER A 340 26.59 -9.73 28.34
CA SER A 340 27.18 -8.53 28.93
C SER A 340 28.53 -8.85 29.60
N HIS A 341 29.61 -8.31 29.04
CA HIS A 341 30.97 -8.56 29.50
C HIS A 341 31.43 -7.64 30.65
N GLY A 342 30.53 -6.94 31.34
CA GLY A 342 30.88 -6.06 32.46
C GLY A 342 29.66 -5.34 33.03
N ASN A 343 29.76 -4.89 34.29
CA ASN A 343 28.67 -4.17 34.97
C ASN A 343 28.72 -2.64 34.77
N ALA A 344 29.67 -2.15 33.96
CA ALA A 344 29.89 -0.73 33.73
C ALA A 344 28.62 -0.06 33.15
N PRO A 345 28.08 1.00 33.79
CA PRO A 345 27.00 1.78 33.23
C PRO A 345 27.37 2.36 31.85
N MET A 346 26.49 2.17 30.87
CA MET A 346 26.69 2.63 29.50
C MET A 346 25.87 3.89 29.24
N TYR A 347 26.47 4.86 28.56
CA TYR A 347 25.85 6.13 28.21
C TYR A 347 26.05 6.43 26.73
N ASN A 348 25.07 7.05 26.09
CA ASN A 348 25.17 7.52 24.72
C ASN A 348 25.16 9.05 24.69
N VAL A 349 26.16 9.63 24.02
CA VAL A 349 26.19 11.07 23.71
C VAL A 349 25.71 11.31 22.27
N GLY A 350 24.54 11.94 22.14
CA GLY A 350 23.89 12.19 20.85
C GLY A 350 24.57 13.30 20.03
N ASP A 351 24.14 13.47 18.77
CA ASP A 351 24.75 14.42 17.81
C ASP A 351 24.75 15.89 18.28
N LYS A 352 23.86 16.25 19.21
CA LYS A 352 23.72 17.59 19.81
C LYS A 352 24.41 17.74 21.18
N GLY A 353 24.99 16.66 21.72
CA GLY A 353 25.65 16.67 23.02
C GLY A 353 24.82 16.11 24.18
N LYS A 354 23.51 15.88 24.01
CA LYS A 354 22.67 15.25 25.05
C LYS A 354 23.21 13.87 25.41
N VAL A 355 23.41 13.62 26.70
CA VAL A 355 23.82 12.35 27.26
C VAL A 355 22.58 11.62 27.80
N THR A 356 22.50 10.33 27.53
CA THR A 356 21.40 9.46 27.98
C THR A 356 21.96 8.15 28.48
N ARG A 357 21.28 7.52 29.44
CA ARG A 357 21.63 6.18 29.88
C ARG A 357 21.21 5.19 28.80
N LEU A 358 22.11 4.30 28.46
CA LEU A 358 21.90 3.30 27.42
C LEU A 358 21.57 1.96 28.08
N THR A 359 20.40 1.41 27.76
CA THR A 359 19.90 0.15 28.32
C THR A 359 19.40 -0.76 27.20
N THR A 360 19.14 -2.03 27.50
CA THR A 360 18.48 -2.95 26.55
C THR A 360 17.07 -2.49 26.18
N GLU A 361 16.44 -1.60 26.95
CA GLU A 361 15.16 -0.97 26.61
C GLU A 361 15.32 0.30 25.75
N GLY A 362 16.56 0.67 25.40
CA GLY A 362 16.89 1.89 24.67
C GLY A 362 17.38 3.02 25.59
N HIS A 363 17.16 4.26 25.16
CA HIS A 363 17.58 5.46 25.88
C HIS A 363 16.69 5.70 27.11
N LYS A 364 17.32 5.98 28.26
CA LYS A 364 16.67 6.45 29.48
C LYS A 364 17.28 7.78 29.94
N ASP A 365 16.51 8.56 30.67
CA ASP A 365 17.01 9.79 31.29
C ASP A 365 18.04 9.46 32.39
N LEU A 366 18.94 10.40 32.65
CA LEU A 366 20.00 10.23 33.65
C LEU A 366 19.41 10.32 35.06
N THR A 367 19.86 9.41 35.94
CA THR A 367 19.57 9.50 37.38
C THR A 367 20.51 10.51 38.07
N ALA A 368 20.26 10.83 39.34
CA ALA A 368 21.16 11.67 40.12
C ALA A 368 22.56 11.03 40.29
N GLU A 369 22.62 9.70 40.41
CA GLU A 369 23.87 8.95 40.50
C GLU A 369 24.64 8.99 39.18
N ASP A 370 23.94 8.85 38.06
CA ASP A 370 24.54 8.94 36.72
C ASP A 370 25.18 10.32 36.50
N ARG A 371 24.49 11.40 36.89
CA ARG A 371 25.04 12.77 36.78
C ARG A 371 26.32 12.96 37.61
N LYS A 372 26.39 12.38 38.81
CA LYS A 372 27.61 12.40 39.64
C LYS A 372 28.76 11.65 38.97
N ARG A 373 28.46 10.46 38.41
CA ARG A 373 29.43 9.62 37.71
C ARG A 373 29.96 10.28 36.43
N LEU A 374 29.13 11.07 35.74
CA LEU A 374 29.46 11.73 34.47
C LEU A 374 30.15 13.10 34.64
N THR A 375 30.53 13.49 35.85
CA THR A 375 31.35 14.71 36.07
C THR A 375 32.65 14.74 35.24
N PRO A 376 33.35 13.62 34.94
CA PRO A 376 34.57 13.65 34.14
C PRO A 376 34.38 14.03 32.68
N ILE A 377 33.16 14.06 32.15
CA ILE A 377 32.88 14.52 30.77
C ILE A 377 32.39 15.97 30.72
N GLY A 378 32.46 16.69 31.85
CA GLY A 378 32.01 18.07 31.96
C GLY A 378 30.51 18.24 31.77
N LEU A 379 29.71 17.26 32.21
CA LEU A 379 28.25 17.26 32.03
C LEU A 379 27.62 18.54 32.60
N LEU A 380 26.90 19.26 31.75
CA LEU A 380 26.15 20.47 32.08
C LEU A 380 24.84 20.11 32.79
N SER A 381 24.20 21.11 33.41
CA SER A 381 22.95 20.92 34.18
C SER A 381 21.76 20.46 33.34
N ASP A 382 21.81 20.62 32.02
CA ASP A 382 20.79 20.18 31.06
C ASP A 382 21.10 18.81 30.44
N ASP A 383 21.97 18.02 31.08
CA ASP A 383 22.43 16.70 30.65
C ASP A 383 23.16 16.71 29.28
N HIS A 384 23.71 17.85 28.87
CA HIS A 384 24.56 17.96 27.68
C HIS A 384 26.04 18.01 28.04
N VAL A 385 26.90 17.49 27.17
CA VAL A 385 28.31 17.86 27.17
C VAL A 385 28.50 19.25 26.56
N PRO A 386 29.58 19.98 26.90
CA PRO A 386 29.96 21.20 26.21
C PRO A 386 30.03 21.00 24.69
N ARG A 387 29.89 22.09 23.95
CA ARG A 387 29.91 22.03 22.49
C ARG A 387 31.25 21.45 22.02
N ARG A 388 31.19 20.22 21.49
CA ARG A 388 32.35 19.52 20.95
C ARG A 388 32.81 20.15 19.65
N GLU A 389 33.91 20.88 19.70
CA GLU A 389 34.50 21.59 18.56
C GLU A 389 35.74 20.87 18.05
N ALA A 390 35.64 20.23 16.88
CA ALA A 390 36.76 19.51 16.29
C ALA A 390 38.00 20.40 16.04
N GLY A 391 37.80 21.70 15.81
CA GLY A 391 38.89 22.67 15.61
C GLY A 391 39.70 22.99 16.85
N LYS A 392 39.17 22.75 18.07
CA LYS A 392 39.89 22.96 19.33
C LYS A 392 41.04 21.98 19.52
N TYR A 393 40.92 20.79 18.91
CA TYR A 393 41.91 19.71 18.98
C TYR A 393 42.35 19.33 17.54
N PRO A 394 43.17 20.17 16.89
CA PRO A 394 43.62 19.94 15.51
C PRO A 394 44.56 18.73 15.43
N LEU A 395 44.83 18.25 14.21
CA LEU A 395 45.89 17.27 14.02
C LEU A 395 47.26 17.93 14.21
N PRO A 396 48.26 17.19 14.73
CA PRO A 396 49.62 17.68 14.70
C PRO A 396 50.14 17.80 13.26
N PRO A 397 51.21 18.58 13.05
CA PRO A 397 51.94 18.63 11.78
C PRO A 397 52.26 17.23 11.25
N ALA A 398 52.32 17.05 9.94
CA ALA A 398 52.38 15.73 9.31
C ALA A 398 53.60 14.91 9.77
N GLU A 399 54.72 15.59 10.00
CA GLU A 399 56.00 15.11 10.50
C GLU A 399 55.95 14.61 11.96
N GLU A 400 54.98 15.07 12.75
CA GLU A 400 54.80 14.69 14.16
C GLU A 400 53.73 13.59 14.34
N ARG A 401 53.05 13.18 13.26
CA ARG A 401 51.96 12.22 13.34
C ARG A 401 52.48 10.82 13.68
N LYS A 402 52.12 10.35 14.87
CA LYS A 402 52.37 8.99 15.34
C LYS A 402 51.11 8.13 15.18
N ARG A 403 51.28 6.86 14.81
CA ARG A 403 50.17 5.90 14.76
C ARG A 403 49.86 5.41 16.18
N LYS A 404 48.61 5.55 16.63
CA LYS A 404 48.11 4.87 17.83
C LYS A 404 47.86 3.40 17.48
N PRO A 405 48.54 2.42 18.12
CA PRO A 405 48.29 1.01 17.88
C PRO A 405 46.87 0.65 18.34
N SER A 406 46.23 -0.28 17.65
CA SER A 406 44.92 -0.79 18.06
C SER A 406 44.83 -2.31 17.86
N GLN A 407 44.14 -2.98 18.78
CA GLN A 407 43.94 -4.43 18.75
C GLN A 407 42.62 -4.78 18.06
N GLN A 408 42.64 -5.67 17.08
CA GLN A 408 41.42 -6.14 16.43
C GLN A 408 40.67 -7.13 17.34
N VAL A 409 39.36 -6.93 17.50
CA VAL A 409 38.44 -7.76 18.31
C VAL A 409 37.15 -8.04 17.52
N ALA A 410 36.55 -9.21 17.71
CA ALA A 410 35.29 -9.55 17.04
C ALA A 410 34.12 -8.64 17.48
N PHE A 411 33.09 -8.53 16.65
CA PHE A 411 31.87 -7.80 17.00
C PHE A 411 31.24 -8.36 18.28
N GLY A 412 31.01 -7.48 19.26
CA GLY A 412 30.34 -7.85 20.52
C GLY A 412 31.17 -8.73 21.45
N SER A 413 32.46 -8.95 21.18
CA SER A 413 33.32 -9.77 22.05
C SER A 413 33.86 -9.02 23.27
N THR A 414 33.70 -7.70 23.31
CA THR A 414 34.05 -6.84 24.43
C THR A 414 32.84 -6.02 24.85
N ASP A 415 32.79 -5.57 26.11
CA ASP A 415 31.72 -4.71 26.60
C ASP A 415 31.69 -3.35 25.88
N LEU A 416 32.84 -2.79 25.48
CA LEU A 416 32.89 -1.60 24.63
C LEU A 416 32.27 -1.84 23.24
N SER A 417 32.55 -2.98 22.61
CA SER A 417 31.94 -3.34 21.31
C SER A 417 30.43 -3.64 21.44
N GLN A 418 30.00 -4.25 22.55
CA GLN A 418 28.59 -4.43 22.85
C GLN A 418 27.88 -3.10 23.10
N ALA A 419 28.54 -2.15 23.78
CA ALA A 419 27.99 -0.82 24.01
C ALA A 419 27.73 -0.08 22.69
N THR A 420 28.61 -0.21 21.69
CA THR A 420 28.36 0.36 20.36
C THR A 420 27.21 -0.34 19.63
N GLN A 421 27.09 -1.66 19.75
CA GLN A 421 25.93 -2.40 19.20
C GLN A 421 24.62 -1.94 19.84
N LEU A 422 24.60 -1.85 21.17
CA LEU A 422 23.44 -1.40 21.93
C LEU A 422 23.05 0.03 21.56
N ALA A 423 24.04 0.93 21.42
CA ALA A 423 23.80 2.31 21.01
C ALA A 423 23.24 2.37 19.58
N ARG A 424 23.73 1.53 18.67
CA ARG A 424 23.20 1.42 17.31
C ARG A 424 21.75 0.96 17.30
N HIS A 425 21.38 -0.02 18.12
CA HIS A 425 20.00 -0.47 18.27
C HIS A 425 19.11 0.64 18.87
N ALA A 426 19.55 1.27 19.96
CA ALA A 426 18.81 2.33 20.64
C ALA A 426 18.58 3.56 19.74
N ASN A 427 19.60 3.97 18.99
CA ASN A 427 19.51 5.08 18.04
C ASN A 427 18.71 4.73 16.76
N THR A 428 18.35 3.46 16.56
CA THR A 428 17.47 3.02 15.47
C THR A 428 16.00 2.97 15.89
N GLY A 429 15.70 2.81 17.18
CA GLY A 429 14.35 2.92 17.73
C GLY A 429 13.88 4.37 17.80
N ALA A 430 12.62 4.61 17.41
CA ALA A 430 11.93 5.91 17.35
C ALA A 430 12.35 6.87 16.21
N GLY A 431 11.53 6.90 15.15
CA GLY A 431 11.42 8.05 14.23
C GLY A 431 12.58 8.35 13.28
N SER A 432 13.67 7.58 13.29
CA SER A 432 14.75 7.76 12.31
C SER A 432 14.32 7.20 10.94
N LYS A 433 14.17 8.09 9.95
CA LYS A 433 13.76 7.74 8.56
C LYS A 433 14.66 6.69 7.88
N GLN A 434 15.85 6.45 8.43
CA GLN A 434 16.81 5.42 8.06
C GLN A 434 17.53 5.03 9.36
N GLY A 435 17.36 3.80 9.82
CA GLY A 435 18.13 3.27 10.95
C GLY A 435 19.63 3.40 10.68
N ASP A 436 20.46 3.31 11.73
CA ASP A 436 21.89 3.61 11.60
C ASP A 436 22.70 2.49 10.90
N TYR A 437 22.04 1.51 10.28
CA TYR A 437 22.66 0.32 9.66
C TYR A 437 23.30 0.55 8.27
N GLY A 438 23.52 1.80 7.88
CA GLY A 438 24.19 2.15 6.62
C GLY A 438 23.29 2.14 5.37
N ARG A 439 23.82 2.73 4.29
CA ARG A 439 23.15 2.96 3.00
C ARG A 439 24.11 2.64 1.86
N VAL A 440 23.59 2.03 0.81
CA VAL A 440 24.26 1.98 -0.49
C VAL A 440 23.72 3.14 -1.36
N SER A 441 24.62 3.95 -1.89
CA SER A 441 24.29 5.06 -2.79
C SER A 441 25.27 5.08 -3.95
N LYS A 442 24.77 5.04 -5.20
CA LYS A 442 25.59 4.97 -6.42
C LYS A 442 26.62 3.82 -6.38
N GLY A 443 26.19 2.65 -5.90
CA GLY A 443 27.06 1.47 -5.76
C GLY A 443 28.11 1.54 -4.64
N LYS A 444 28.06 2.55 -3.76
CA LYS A 444 28.99 2.70 -2.63
C LYS A 444 28.26 2.61 -1.29
N PHE A 445 28.73 1.71 -0.43
CA PHE A 445 28.26 1.59 0.94
C PHE A 445 28.80 2.70 1.85
N SER A 446 27.95 3.28 2.68
CA SER A 446 28.34 4.20 3.76
C SER A 446 27.49 3.98 5.00
N SER A 447 28.12 4.06 6.17
CA SER A 447 27.45 3.97 7.48
C SER A 447 28.05 4.97 8.45
N ARG A 448 27.34 5.28 9.54
CA ARG A 448 27.97 5.95 10.68
C ARG A 448 28.76 4.91 11.48
N ASN A 449 29.88 5.38 12.02
CA ASN A 449 30.78 4.62 12.86
C ASN A 449 30.53 4.97 14.31
N TYR A 450 30.62 4.02 15.21
CA TYR A 450 30.51 4.23 16.65
C TYR A 450 31.89 4.03 17.31
N ALA A 451 32.09 4.76 18.39
CA ALA A 451 33.20 4.56 19.31
C ALA A 451 32.67 4.50 20.74
N ALA A 452 33.36 3.77 21.60
CA ALA A 452 33.04 3.64 23.01
C ALA A 452 34.32 3.88 23.84
N ALA A 453 34.27 4.78 24.80
CA ALA A 453 35.38 5.08 25.70
C ALA A 453 35.04 4.59 27.12
N ARG A 454 35.95 3.85 27.76
CA ARG A 454 35.86 3.56 29.19
C ARG A 454 36.57 4.66 29.98
N TYR A 455 35.87 5.18 30.98
CA TYR A 455 36.48 5.95 32.05
C TYR A 455 36.58 5.06 33.30
N GLY A 456 37.69 5.16 34.03
CA GLY A 456 37.99 4.33 35.19
C GLY A 456 38.58 2.98 34.84
N GLU A 457 39.10 2.28 35.85
CA GLU A 457 39.55 0.89 35.71
C GLU A 457 38.37 -0.06 35.68
N ARG A 458 38.53 -1.19 34.98
CA ARG A 458 37.46 -2.17 34.85
C ARG A 458 37.04 -2.71 36.22
N GLY A 459 35.75 -2.59 36.54
CA GLY A 459 35.17 -2.98 37.82
C GLY A 459 35.29 -1.95 38.94
N ALA A 460 35.81 -0.75 38.68
CA ALA A 460 35.82 0.34 39.65
C ALA A 460 34.42 0.97 39.81
N ASP A 461 34.11 1.50 41.00
CA ASP A 461 32.78 2.09 41.29
C ASP A 461 32.45 3.34 40.43
N ASP A 462 33.49 4.07 40.02
CA ASP A 462 33.42 5.24 39.16
C ASP A 462 33.50 4.90 37.67
N GLU A 463 33.59 3.61 37.30
CA GLU A 463 33.70 3.22 35.91
C GLU A 463 32.45 3.53 35.10
N PHE A 464 32.63 3.93 33.84
CA PHE A 464 31.53 3.99 32.87
C PHE A 464 32.01 3.89 31.43
N ILE A 465 31.07 3.57 30.54
CA ILE A 465 31.30 3.54 29.10
C ILE A 465 30.51 4.67 28.44
N LEU A 466 31.21 5.56 27.73
CA LEU A 466 30.60 6.61 26.90
C LEU A 466 30.65 6.21 25.43
N VAL A 467 29.49 6.15 24.78
CA VAL A 467 29.33 5.77 23.38
C VAL A 467 28.93 7.00 22.55
N GLY A 468 29.58 7.18 21.40
CA GLY A 468 29.29 8.26 20.47
C GLY A 468 29.42 7.81 19.03
N ARG A 469 28.59 8.38 18.15
CA ARG A 469 28.60 8.07 16.71
C ARG A 469 29.17 9.21 15.88
N SER A 470 29.76 8.87 14.74
CA SER A 470 30.24 9.84 13.78
C SER A 470 29.09 10.70 13.23
N LYS A 471 29.40 11.98 12.97
CA LYS A 471 28.45 12.99 12.51
C LYS A 471 28.98 13.67 11.26
N TRP A 472 28.13 13.76 10.25
CA TRP A 472 28.39 14.56 9.06
C TRP A 472 27.59 15.87 9.10
N PRO A 473 28.20 17.02 8.75
CA PRO A 473 29.63 17.20 8.50
C PRO A 473 30.46 17.17 9.80
N GLY A 474 31.72 16.73 9.69
CA GLY A 474 32.80 17.30 10.50
C GLY A 474 33.30 16.57 11.74
N MET A 475 32.79 15.40 12.15
CA MET A 475 33.38 14.72 13.33
C MET A 475 33.25 13.19 13.33
N HIS A 476 34.40 12.52 13.40
CA HIS A 476 34.49 11.07 13.56
C HIS A 476 34.14 10.65 15.01
N SER A 477 33.79 9.38 15.20
CA SER A 477 33.29 8.85 16.46
C SER A 477 34.27 8.98 17.63
N GLU A 478 35.58 8.84 17.38
CA GLU A 478 36.65 8.95 18.37
C GLU A 478 36.66 10.34 19.01
N ARG A 479 36.48 11.37 18.19
CA ARG A 479 36.39 12.77 18.64
C ARG A 479 35.10 13.04 19.39
N GLN A 480 34.01 12.38 19.03
CA GLN A 480 32.71 12.54 19.71
C GLN A 480 32.75 12.08 21.16
N VAL A 481 33.53 11.03 21.44
CA VAL A 481 33.70 10.49 22.80
C VAL A 481 34.90 11.08 23.52
N GLY A 482 35.99 11.41 22.82
CA GLY A 482 37.22 11.91 23.43
C GLY A 482 37.19 13.39 23.81
N ILE A 483 36.59 14.26 22.98
CA ILE A 483 36.55 15.71 23.24
C ILE A 483 35.94 16.07 24.60
N PRO A 484 34.82 15.47 25.05
CA PRO A 484 34.29 15.74 26.39
C PRO A 484 35.29 15.55 27.53
N PHE A 485 36.15 14.52 27.46
CA PHE A 485 37.19 14.29 28.48
C PHE A 485 38.36 15.28 28.36
N LEU A 486 38.67 15.72 27.14
CA LEU A 486 39.70 16.74 26.90
C LEU A 486 39.24 18.12 27.37
N ASP A 487 37.98 18.46 27.13
CA ASP A 487 37.39 19.74 27.53
C ASP A 487 37.30 19.88 29.05
N SER A 488 37.03 18.78 29.75
CA SER A 488 36.99 18.73 31.22
C SER A 488 38.38 18.63 31.88
N GLY A 489 39.43 18.37 31.11
CA GLY A 489 40.77 18.08 31.61
C GLY A 489 40.89 16.75 32.36
N LYS A 490 39.98 15.80 32.12
CA LYS A 490 39.94 14.48 32.80
C LYS A 490 40.27 13.32 31.86
N SER A 491 40.95 13.57 30.74
CA SER A 491 41.34 12.55 29.77
C SER A 491 42.20 11.43 30.36
N HIS A 492 43.02 11.70 31.38
CA HIS A 492 43.82 10.69 32.09
C HIS A 492 43.02 9.58 32.78
N GLY A 493 41.73 9.78 33.05
CA GLY A 493 40.88 8.71 33.57
C GLY A 493 40.32 7.78 32.49
N MET A 494 40.59 8.06 31.21
CA MET A 494 40.19 7.17 30.12
C MET A 494 41.19 6.02 29.99
N SER A 495 40.72 4.79 30.18
CA SER A 495 41.57 3.59 30.19
C SER A 495 41.52 2.83 28.85
N GLU A 496 40.35 2.81 28.20
CA GLU A 496 40.12 2.06 26.96
C GLU A 496 39.29 2.87 25.96
N LEU A 497 39.56 2.66 24.68
CA LEU A 497 38.79 3.21 23.57
C LEU A 497 38.56 2.13 22.50
N TYR A 498 37.32 1.95 22.10
CA TYR A 498 36.92 1.06 21.03
C TYR A 498 36.39 1.87 19.87
N THR A 499 36.72 1.46 18.65
CA THR A 499 36.20 2.02 17.40
C THR A 499 35.70 0.89 16.51
N GLU A 500 34.50 0.99 15.94
CA GLU A 500 33.99 -0.11 15.10
C GLU A 500 34.87 -0.40 13.88
N ARG A 501 35.58 0.62 13.39
CA ARG A 501 36.58 0.54 12.32
C ARG A 501 37.94 0.89 12.86
N GLU A 502 38.98 0.30 12.27
CA GLU A 502 40.36 0.68 12.55
C GLU A 502 40.52 2.20 12.46
N PRO A 503 41.21 2.83 13.44
CA PRO A 503 41.41 4.27 13.43
C PRO A 503 42.08 4.71 12.13
N CYS A 504 41.37 5.53 11.35
CA CYS A 504 41.83 5.92 10.02
C CYS A 504 43.16 6.68 10.10
N THR A 505 44.08 6.33 9.21
CA THR A 505 45.45 6.88 9.10
C THR A 505 45.63 7.80 7.88
N THR A 506 44.63 7.88 7.00
CA THR A 506 44.71 8.60 5.73
C THR A 506 43.40 9.31 5.41
N GLY A 507 43.49 10.56 4.93
CA GLY A 507 42.36 11.35 4.45
C GLY A 507 42.61 12.86 4.55
N PRO A 508 41.89 13.70 3.77
CA PRO A 508 42.07 15.14 3.82
C PRO A 508 41.55 15.75 5.12
N GLY A 509 42.26 16.74 5.68
CA GLY A 509 41.85 17.49 6.87
C GLY A 509 41.95 16.70 8.17
N THR A 510 40.93 16.76 9.03
CA THR A 510 40.88 16.17 10.39
C THR A 510 40.71 14.64 10.44
N ARG A 511 40.93 13.95 9.30
CA ARG A 511 40.56 12.54 9.06
C ARG A 511 41.64 11.51 9.41
N ASP A 512 42.63 11.89 10.22
CA ASP A 512 43.61 10.97 10.79
C ASP A 512 43.29 10.74 12.27
N CYS A 513 42.38 9.80 12.54
CA CYS A 513 41.97 9.50 13.91
C CYS A 513 43.12 8.88 14.70
N SER A 514 43.98 8.09 14.05
CA SER A 514 45.13 7.47 14.72
C SER A 514 46.10 8.53 15.27
N ALA A 515 46.49 9.50 14.45
CA ALA A 515 47.36 10.59 14.89
C ALA A 515 46.68 11.52 15.90
N TRP A 516 45.38 11.81 15.72
CA TRP A 516 44.63 12.61 16.68
C TRP A 516 44.64 11.98 18.07
N MET A 517 44.37 10.68 18.15
CA MET A 517 44.37 9.95 19.41
C MET A 517 45.77 9.87 20.02
N SER A 518 46.80 9.63 19.21
CA SER A 518 48.18 9.57 19.71
C SER A 518 48.70 10.92 20.23
N HIS A 519 48.12 12.04 19.80
CA HIS A 519 48.58 13.37 20.19
C HIS A 519 47.79 13.94 21.37
N HIS A 520 46.46 13.72 21.41
CA HIS A 520 45.59 14.34 22.42
C HIS A 520 45.20 13.41 23.55
N LEU A 521 45.13 12.11 23.31
CA LEU A 521 44.73 11.16 24.35
C LEU A 521 45.95 10.64 25.11
N PRO A 522 45.80 10.26 26.38
CA PRO A 522 46.88 9.65 27.14
C PRO A 522 47.49 8.42 26.45
N ASP A 523 48.80 8.23 26.64
CA ASP A 523 49.57 7.18 25.99
C ASP A 523 49.11 5.76 26.40
N ASP A 524 48.64 5.62 27.64
CA ASP A 524 48.16 4.38 28.26
C ASP A 524 46.74 3.96 27.84
N VAL A 525 45.99 4.82 27.14
CA VAL A 525 44.68 4.45 26.58
C VAL A 525 44.85 3.28 25.60
N LYS A 526 44.26 2.13 25.96
CA LYS A 526 44.25 0.94 25.11
C LYS A 526 43.20 1.09 24.02
N VAL A 527 43.60 0.96 22.76
CA VAL A 527 42.66 1.08 21.63
C VAL A 527 42.35 -0.29 21.04
N SER A 528 41.08 -0.54 20.77
CA SER A 528 40.62 -1.74 20.05
C SER A 528 39.70 -1.37 18.88
N HIS A 529 39.62 -2.23 17.89
CA HIS A 529 38.71 -2.06 16.76
C HIS A 529 38.15 -3.39 16.26
N THR A 530 37.10 -3.37 15.43
CA THR A 530 36.58 -4.62 14.84
C THR A 530 36.89 -4.78 13.38
N VAL A 531 36.55 -3.79 12.57
CA VAL A 531 36.67 -3.87 11.12
C VAL A 531 37.97 -3.23 10.68
N GLU A 532 38.73 -3.95 9.87
CA GLU A 532 39.96 -3.46 9.24
C GLU A 532 39.69 -2.18 8.43
N TYR A 533 40.54 -1.15 8.55
CA TYR A 533 40.38 0.09 7.80
C TYR A 533 41.74 0.79 7.62
N GLY A 534 42.68 0.05 7.04
CA GLY A 534 44.06 0.47 6.82
C GLY A 534 44.21 1.62 5.82
N ASP A 535 45.45 1.90 5.42
CA ASP A 535 45.79 3.00 4.52
C ASP A 535 45.52 2.70 3.03
N THR A 536 45.58 1.42 2.64
CA THR A 536 45.36 0.97 1.26
C THR A 536 43.89 0.98 0.82
N ALA A 537 43.65 1.05 -0.49
CA ALA A 537 42.29 1.00 -1.04
C ALA A 537 41.64 -0.37 -0.84
N GLU A 538 42.45 -1.43 -0.91
CA GLU A 538 42.06 -2.83 -0.73
C GLU A 538 41.59 -3.08 0.70
N SER A 539 42.35 -2.61 1.70
CA SER A 539 42.00 -2.74 3.12
C SER A 539 40.69 -2.02 3.43
N LYS A 540 40.55 -0.76 2.96
CA LYS A 540 39.30 0.02 3.12
C LYS A 540 38.10 -0.65 2.44
N LYS A 541 38.30 -1.25 1.27
CA LYS A 541 37.24 -1.98 0.56
C LYS A 541 36.80 -3.20 1.35
N LYS A 542 37.75 -4.04 1.78
CA LYS A 542 37.48 -5.22 2.61
C LYS A 542 36.72 -4.86 3.89
N GLY A 543 37.15 -3.80 4.58
CA GLY A 543 36.44 -3.29 5.76
C GLY A 543 35.05 -2.73 5.45
N ASN A 544 34.86 -2.06 4.31
CA ASN A 544 33.52 -1.64 3.89
C ASN A 544 32.60 -2.84 3.64
N ASP A 545 33.10 -3.88 2.95
CA ASP A 545 32.34 -5.08 2.63
C ASP A 545 31.98 -5.87 3.91
N GLU A 546 32.91 -6.00 4.86
CA GLU A 546 32.68 -6.64 6.15
C GLU A 546 31.66 -5.87 7.01
N MET A 547 31.82 -4.56 7.10
CA MET A 547 30.86 -3.70 7.82
C MET A 547 29.48 -3.74 7.16
N GLU A 548 29.41 -3.72 5.83
CA GLU A 548 28.14 -3.87 5.12
C GLU A 548 27.49 -5.22 5.41
N LYS A 549 28.25 -6.32 5.34
CA LYS A 549 27.77 -7.67 5.65
C LYS A 549 27.25 -7.76 7.09
N TYR A 550 28.00 -7.24 8.05
CA TYR A 550 27.61 -7.21 9.45
C TYR A 550 26.35 -6.38 9.66
N LEU A 551 26.33 -5.13 9.19
CA LEU A 551 25.19 -4.23 9.35
C LEU A 551 23.95 -4.74 8.64
N ASN A 552 24.07 -5.35 7.46
CA ASN A 552 22.96 -6.04 6.79
C ASN A 552 22.50 -7.27 7.58
N GLY A 553 23.41 -7.99 8.25
CA GLY A 553 23.10 -9.14 9.09
C GLY A 553 22.27 -8.81 10.34
N ILE A 554 22.49 -7.63 10.92
CA ILE A 554 21.72 -7.12 12.07
C ILE A 554 20.57 -6.17 11.65
N ASN A 555 20.55 -5.69 10.40
CA ASN A 555 19.47 -4.88 9.83
C ASN A 555 18.33 -5.76 9.31
N ARG A 556 17.36 -6.02 10.18
CA ARG A 556 16.21 -6.89 9.88
C ARG A 556 15.26 -6.33 8.82
N ARG A 557 15.34 -5.03 8.42
CA ARG A 557 14.60 -4.50 7.26
C ARG A 557 15.11 -5.05 5.91
N LYS A 558 16.28 -5.71 5.88
CA LYS A 558 16.90 -6.28 4.68
C LYS A 558 16.93 -7.81 4.65
N LYS A 559 16.51 -8.48 5.74
CA LYS A 559 16.22 -9.92 5.73
C LYS A 559 14.79 -10.12 5.23
#